data_AF-A0A7C5PX66-F1
#
_entry.id   AF-A0A7C5PX66-F1
#
_cell.length_a   1.000
_cell.length_b   1.000
_cell.length_c   1.000
_cell.angle_alpha   90.00
_cell.angle_beta   90.00
_cell.angle_gamma   90.00
#
_symmetry.space_group_name_H-M   'P 1'
#
loop_
_entity.id
_entity.type
_entity.pdbx_description
1 polymer ?
#
loop_
_entity_poly.entity_id
_entity_poly.type
_entity_poly.pdbx_seq_one_letter_code
_entity_poly.pdbx_strand_id
1 'polypeptide(L)'
;MQSLPWLLKAEDIDEMAGKIKTHFLNPNAVRLSKSLGDAVGLKHLGVHRVELEPGREATEYHMHWHEEECVFVLAGSGEAMINGEV
;
A
#
# COMPACT_ATOMS: atom_id res chain seq x y z
N MET A 1 -6.28 -26.83 -9.30
CA MET A 1 -5.95 -25.70 -8.42
C MET A 1 -4.86 -24.93 -9.15
N GLN A 2 -5.10 -23.68 -9.56
CA GLN A 2 -4.06 -22.91 -10.26
C GLN A 2 -2.97 -22.52 -9.25
N SER A 3 -1.71 -22.78 -9.62
CA SER A 3 -0.56 -22.31 -8.84
C SER A 3 -0.42 -20.80 -9.02
N LEU A 4 -0.22 -20.06 -7.92
CA LEU A 4 0.10 -18.64 -7.98
C LEU A 4 1.51 -18.44 -8.55
N PRO A 5 1.76 -17.32 -9.26
CA PRO A 5 3.09 -16.98 -9.74
C PRO A 5 4.01 -16.65 -8.56
N TRP A 6 5.29 -16.99 -8.69
CA TRP A 6 6.33 -16.65 -7.71
C TRP A 6 7.11 -15.38 -8.12
N LEU A 7 6.90 -14.92 -9.35
CA LEU A 7 7.53 -13.74 -9.94
C LEU A 7 6.43 -12.85 -10.54
N LEU A 8 6.47 -11.57 -10.18
CA LEU A 8 5.74 -10.51 -10.87
C LEU A 8 6.79 -9.59 -11.51
N LYS A 9 6.82 -9.51 -12.84
CA LYS A 9 7.71 -8.55 -13.51
C LYS A 9 7.14 -7.14 -13.38
N ALA A 10 7.96 -6.14 -13.68
CA ALA A 10 7.52 -4.74 -13.66
C ALA A 10 6.29 -4.51 -14.55
N GLU A 11 6.31 -5.04 -15.78
CA GLU A 11 5.19 -4.97 -16.74
C GLU A 11 3.90 -5.59 -16.16
N ASP A 12 4.00 -6.78 -15.55
CA ASP A 12 2.85 -7.43 -14.90
C ASP A 12 2.27 -6.55 -13.78
N ILE A 13 3.15 -5.97 -12.94
CA ILE A 13 2.74 -5.09 -11.84
C ILE A 13 2.11 -3.80 -12.37
N ASP A 14 2.64 -3.23 -13.44
CA ASP A 14 2.13 -2.00 -14.04
C ASP A 14 0.73 -2.24 -14.63
N GLU A 15 0.49 -3.41 -15.25
CA GLU A 15 -0.82 -3.83 -15.78
C GLU A 15 -1.84 -4.24 -14.71
N MET A 16 -1.41 -4.52 -13.47
CA MET A 16 -2.35 -4.80 -12.37
C MET A 16 -3.29 -3.60 -12.16
N ALA A 17 -4.60 -3.81 -12.33
CA ALA A 17 -5.60 -2.76 -12.10
C ALA A 17 -5.58 -2.18 -10.67
N GLY A 18 -5.12 -2.95 -9.68
CA GLY A 18 -5.15 -2.55 -8.27
C GLY A 18 -6.58 -2.38 -7.73
N LYS A 19 -6.70 -1.75 -6.56
CA LYS A 19 -7.99 -1.36 -5.96
C LYS A 19 -7.87 0.04 -5.37
N ILE A 20 -8.83 0.90 -5.68
CA ILE A 20 -9.03 2.13 -4.91
C ILE A 20 -9.53 1.73 -3.52
N LYS A 21 -8.79 2.15 -2.50
CA LYS A 21 -9.11 1.90 -1.09
C LYS A 21 -9.26 3.23 -0.39
N THR A 22 -10.32 3.37 0.38
CA THR A 22 -10.53 4.47 1.32
C THR A 22 -10.42 3.93 2.73
N HIS A 23 -9.65 4.59 3.59
CA HIS A 23 -9.62 4.22 5.01
C HIS A 23 -11.01 4.46 5.64
N PHE A 24 -11.52 3.49 6.40
CA PHE A 24 -12.91 3.54 6.89
C PHE A 24 -13.18 4.66 7.91
N LEU A 25 -12.14 5.17 8.59
CA LEU A 25 -12.23 6.32 9.51
C LEU A 25 -11.84 7.66 8.87
N ASN A 26 -11.23 7.65 7.69
CA ASN A 26 -10.70 8.86 7.06
C ASN A 26 -11.09 8.88 5.58
N PRO A 27 -12.13 9.65 5.21
CA PRO A 27 -12.59 9.71 3.83
C PRO A 27 -11.58 10.39 2.88
N ASN A 28 -10.56 11.10 3.39
CA ASN A 28 -9.49 11.68 2.59
C ASN A 28 -8.32 10.71 2.34
N ALA A 29 -8.20 9.67 3.16
CA ALA A 29 -7.19 8.62 2.98
C ALA A 29 -7.59 7.66 1.85
N VAL A 30 -7.43 8.12 0.61
CA VAL A 30 -7.78 7.41 -0.63
C VAL A 30 -6.52 7.07 -1.40
N ARG A 31 -6.34 5.79 -1.70
CA ARG A 31 -5.14 5.28 -2.38
C ARG A 31 -5.46 4.21 -3.40
N LEU A 32 -4.71 4.17 -4.49
CA LEU A 32 -4.66 2.98 -5.35
C LEU A 32 -3.69 1.98 -4.73
N SER A 33 -4.12 0.75 -4.50
CA SER A 33 -3.28 -0.29 -3.90
C SER A 33 -3.25 -1.55 -4.76
N LYS A 34 -2.04 -1.97 -5.13
CA LYS A 34 -1.75 -3.26 -5.77
C LYS A 34 -1.16 -4.20 -4.72
N SER A 35 -1.88 -5.27 -4.36
CA SER A 35 -1.42 -6.25 -3.36
C SER A 35 -0.51 -7.28 -3.99
N LEU A 36 0.80 -7.06 -3.90
CA LEU A 36 1.82 -7.94 -4.50
C LEU A 36 1.96 -9.23 -3.71
N GLY A 37 1.93 -9.13 -2.37
CA GLY A 37 2.00 -10.29 -1.48
C GLY A 37 0.87 -11.28 -1.73
N ASP A 38 -0.38 -10.80 -1.85
CA ASP A 38 -1.53 -11.67 -2.15
C ASP A 38 -1.41 -12.32 -3.53
N ALA A 39 -0.92 -11.57 -4.54
CA ALA A 39 -0.79 -12.05 -5.91
C ALA A 39 0.20 -13.22 -6.05
N VAL A 40 1.19 -13.31 -5.15
CA VAL A 40 2.14 -14.44 -5.10
C VAL A 40 1.88 -15.41 -3.95
N GLY A 41 0.83 -15.17 -3.15
CA GLY A 41 0.37 -16.10 -2.11
C GLY A 41 1.00 -15.95 -0.74
N LEU A 42 1.67 -14.82 -0.43
CA LEU A 42 2.14 -14.53 0.93
C LEU A 42 0.97 -14.49 1.92
N LYS A 43 1.22 -14.94 3.15
CA LYS A 43 0.20 -15.02 4.23
C LYS A 43 0.58 -14.29 5.51
N HIS A 44 1.87 -14.00 5.70
CA HIS A 44 2.40 -13.46 6.96
C HIS A 44 3.04 -12.07 6.79
N LEU A 45 3.11 -11.56 5.56
CA LEU A 45 3.63 -10.24 5.25
C LEU A 45 2.79 -9.61 4.13
N GLY A 46 2.30 -8.40 4.39
CA GLY A 46 1.69 -7.55 3.37
C GLY A 46 2.76 -6.81 2.58
N VAL A 47 2.73 -6.95 1.25
CA VAL A 47 3.57 -6.13 0.35
C VAL A 47 2.64 -5.47 -0.65
N HIS A 48 2.56 -4.14 -0.58
CA HIS A 48 1.65 -3.36 -1.39
C HIS A 48 2.41 -2.27 -2.16
N ARG A 49 2.19 -2.18 -3.47
CA ARG A 49 2.56 -0.99 -4.24
C ARG A 49 1.38 -0.03 -4.17
N VAL A 50 1.61 1.13 -3.58
CA VAL A 50 0.58 2.13 -3.26
C VAL A 50 0.87 3.41 -4.02
N GLU A 51 -0.16 4.01 -4.59
CA GLU A 51 -0.10 5.30 -5.28
C GLU A 51 -1.11 6.25 -4.63
N LEU A 52 -0.65 7.49 -4.40
CA LEU A 52 -1.41 8.57 -3.76
C LEU A 52 -1.48 9.75 -4.73
N GLU A 53 -2.70 10.23 -4.96
CA GLU A 53 -2.90 11.49 -5.70
C GLU A 53 -2.56 12.69 -4.80
N PRO A 54 -2.15 13.83 -5.37
CA PRO A 54 -1.94 15.05 -4.61
C PRO A 54 -3.15 15.42 -3.73
N GLY A 55 -2.88 15.76 -2.46
CA GLY A 55 -3.90 16.10 -1.47
C GLY A 55 -4.61 14.91 -0.81
N ARG A 56 -4.22 13.67 -1.14
CA ARG A 56 -4.72 12.45 -0.46
C ARG A 56 -3.74 11.94 0.58
N GLU A 57 -4.29 11.24 1.55
CA GLU A 57 -3.53 10.61 2.64
C GLU A 57 -3.38 9.11 2.42
N ALA A 58 -2.31 8.53 2.95
CA ALA A 58 -2.11 7.09 2.91
C ALA A 58 -3.12 6.34 3.77
N THR A 59 -3.46 6.87 4.95
CA THR A 59 -4.19 6.17 6.01
C THR A 59 -4.73 7.18 7.03
N GLU A 60 -5.54 6.72 7.98
CA GLU A 60 -5.82 7.50 9.18
C GLU A 60 -4.59 7.51 10.11
N TYR A 61 -4.37 8.60 10.84
CA TYR A 61 -3.29 8.65 11.83
C TYR A 61 -3.48 7.56 12.89
N HIS A 62 -2.50 6.66 13.03
CA HIS A 62 -2.67 5.44 13.82
C HIS A 62 -1.35 4.92 14.41
N MET A 63 -1.46 3.87 15.24
CA MET A 63 -0.34 3.06 15.70
C MET A 63 -0.72 1.59 15.67
N HIS A 64 0.28 0.73 15.54
CA HIS A 64 0.13 -0.71 15.70
C HIS A 64 0.70 -1.17 17.05
N TRP A 65 -0.03 -2.03 17.76
CA TRP A 65 0.43 -2.63 19.02
C TRP A 65 1.26 -3.91 18.84
N HIS A 66 1.07 -4.60 17.71
CA HIS A 66 1.63 -5.94 17.49
C HIS A 66 2.21 -6.16 16.09
N GLU A 67 1.84 -5.31 15.13
CA GLU A 67 2.33 -5.40 13.75
C GLU A 67 3.39 -4.33 13.53
N GLU A 68 4.46 -4.69 12.84
CA GLU A 68 5.44 -3.73 12.33
C GLU A 68 4.99 -3.25 10.94
N GLU A 69 5.25 -1.98 10.63
CA GLU A 69 4.96 -1.40 9.32
C GLU A 69 6.15 -0.53 8.87
N CYS A 70 6.43 -0.53 7.56
CA CYS A 70 7.41 0.37 6.96
C CYS A 70 6.95 0.85 5.58
N VAL A 71 7.46 2.01 5.17
CA VAL A 71 7.17 2.63 3.87
C VAL A 71 8.49 2.94 3.17
N PHE A 72 8.54 2.66 1.87
CA PHE A 72 9.67 2.99 1.01
C PHE A 72 9.16 3.78 -0.20
N VAL A 73 9.65 5.01 -0.37
CA VAL A 73 9.22 5.91 -1.46
C VAL A 73 9.93 5.52 -2.75
N LEU A 74 9.16 5.13 -3.77
CA LEU A 74 9.69 4.76 -5.09
C LEU A 74 9.81 5.96 -6.05
N ALA A 75 8.86 6.90 -5.98
CA ALA A 75 8.83 8.10 -6.80
C ALA A 75 7.92 9.16 -6.15
N GLY A 76 8.11 10.43 -6.54
CA GLY A 76 7.37 11.56 -5.97
C GLY A 76 7.89 11.95 -4.58
N SER A 77 7.07 12.69 -3.85
CA SER A 77 7.36 13.22 -2.52
C SER A 77 6.08 13.41 -1.73
N GLY A 78 6.18 13.38 -0.40
CA GLY A 78 5.07 13.63 0.51
C GLY A 78 5.58 13.96 1.92
N GLU A 79 4.65 14.14 2.83
CA GLU A 79 4.89 14.47 4.23
C GLU A 79 4.57 13.24 5.11
N ALA A 80 5.38 13.02 6.15
CA ALA A 80 5.23 11.90 7.06
C ALA A 80 5.01 12.40 8.48
N MET A 81 3.75 12.38 8.94
CA MET A 81 3.44 12.78 10.30
C MET A 81 3.70 11.63 11.29
N ILE A 82 4.65 11.81 12.21
CA ILE A 82 5.01 10.83 13.24
C ILE A 82 5.05 11.54 14.60
N ASN A 83 4.30 11.04 15.58
CA ASN A 83 4.20 11.63 16.92
C ASN A 83 3.81 13.13 16.92
N GLY A 84 3.01 13.55 15.94
CA GLY A 84 2.55 14.94 15.78
C GLY A 84 3.55 15.87 15.09
N GLU A 85 4.67 15.35 14.58
CA GLU A 85 5.66 16.11 13.81
C GLU A 85 5.64 15.65 12.36
N VAL A 86 5.76 16.59 11.41
CA VAL A 86 5.80 16.36 9.96
C VAL A 86 7.21 16.54 9.43
#